data_AF-A0A353S9D0-F1
#
_entry.id   AF-A0A353S9D0-F1
#
_cell.length_a   1.000
_cell.length_b   1.000
_cell.length_c   1.000
_cell.angle_alpha   90.00
_cell.angle_beta   90.00
_cell.angle_gamma   90.00
#
_symmetry.space_group_name_H-M   'P 1'
#
loop_
_entity.id
_entity.type
_entity.pdbx_description
1 polymer ?
#
loop_
_entity_poly.entity_id
_entity_poly.type
_entity_poly.pdbx_seq_one_letter_code
_entity_poly.pdbx_strand_id
1 'polypeptide(L)'
;DANKAQQDAEKARQDALKAQQDARNNPDDAAKQQAAQKAQQDAAKAQQDADKAQQDADKAKQDANKAQQDAAKAQSLADSEKAKADEQQKKTDEADKKAAAQQEFADQKQEEAQRERTEIAKDQQRLLQDALAVSESNTVIGLKVVDSAKDLSQMIKVNVETGATVRVSPVSLIHRRIILPVANPAVDSGSATRNIKESVQTEAMANDIYYMAICGENANQGAVRLCLLDSDRMEIQKESNELVAEDSVLVNDGSSYYCVIQDGNKWVVGKYDKSLNLQLKSTVAVEQNTPITVSPRAIVVTDSTGTIILLNPKDLSKK
;
A
#
# COMPACT_ATOMS: atom_id res chain seq x y z
N ASP A 1 -7.36 93.82 -2.01
CA ASP A 1 -6.70 94.98 -1.37
C ASP A 1 -5.46 95.49 -2.11
N ALA A 2 -4.45 94.67 -2.45
CA ALA A 2 -3.25 95.13 -3.16
C ALA A 2 -3.53 95.89 -4.48
N ASN A 3 -4.43 95.38 -5.34
CA ASN A 3 -4.80 96.05 -6.59
C ASN A 3 -5.46 97.43 -6.37
N LYS A 4 -6.21 97.59 -5.27
CA LYS A 4 -6.85 98.86 -4.93
C LYS A 4 -5.82 99.86 -4.40
N ALA A 5 -4.89 99.40 -3.56
CA ALA A 5 -3.77 100.22 -3.07
C ALA A 5 -2.85 100.70 -4.20
N GLN A 6 -2.60 99.86 -5.22
CA GLN A 6 -1.86 100.27 -6.42
C GLN A 6 -2.61 101.35 -7.23
N GLN A 7 -3.94 101.21 -7.38
CA GLN A 7 -4.75 102.23 -8.05
C GLN A 7 -4.75 103.57 -7.28
N ASP A 8 -4.83 103.52 -5.95
CA ASP A 8 -4.79 104.70 -5.10
C ASP A 8 -3.42 105.39 -5.13
N ALA A 9 -2.31 104.63 -5.18
CA ALA A 9 -0.97 105.15 -5.36
C ALA A 9 -0.77 105.82 -6.72
N GLU A 10 -1.28 105.21 -7.79
CA GLU A 10 -1.22 105.76 -9.14
C GLU A 10 -2.01 107.08 -9.25
N LYS A 11 -3.19 107.13 -8.63
CA LYS A 11 -4.00 108.35 -8.54
C LYS A 11 -3.28 109.46 -7.78
N ALA A 12 -2.68 109.15 -6.62
CA ALA A 12 -1.92 110.11 -5.83
C ALA A 12 -0.69 110.66 -6.59
N ARG A 13 -0.03 109.83 -7.40
CA ARG A 13 1.05 110.27 -8.31
C ARG A 13 0.57 111.25 -9.36
N GLN A 14 -0.59 110.99 -9.97
CA GLN A 14 -1.19 111.90 -10.97
C GLN A 14 -1.55 113.25 -10.34
N ASP A 15 -2.13 113.24 -9.14
CA ASP A 15 -2.45 114.45 -8.39
C ASP A 15 -1.19 115.26 -8.02
N ALA A 16 -0.10 114.57 -7.63
CA ALA A 16 1.19 115.20 -7.36
C ALA A 16 1.84 115.83 -8.61
N LEU A 17 1.75 115.17 -9.77
CA LEU A 17 2.23 115.71 -11.04
C LEU A 17 1.47 116.97 -11.43
N LYS A 18 0.14 116.95 -11.26
CA LYS A 18 -0.71 118.11 -11.54
C LYS A 18 -0.40 119.28 -10.62
N ALA A 19 -0.27 119.04 -9.31
CA ALA A 19 0.11 120.06 -8.33
C ALA A 19 1.51 120.65 -8.61
N GLN A 20 2.45 119.81 -9.09
CA GLN A 20 3.80 120.27 -9.47
C GLN A 20 3.77 121.15 -10.74
N GLN A 21 2.93 120.84 -11.73
CA GLN A 21 2.72 121.69 -12.91
C GLN A 21 2.10 123.03 -12.52
N ASP A 22 1.08 123.02 -11.65
CA ASP A 22 0.41 124.23 -11.17
C ASP A 22 1.36 125.16 -10.39
N ALA A 23 2.27 124.59 -9.59
CA ALA A 23 3.32 125.32 -8.89
C ALA A 23 4.40 125.88 -9.85
N ARG A 24 4.78 125.15 -10.90
CA ARG A 24 5.72 125.64 -11.93
C ARG A 24 5.16 126.84 -12.70
N ASN A 25 3.86 126.84 -12.98
CA ASN A 25 3.19 127.93 -13.68
C ASN A 25 2.99 129.19 -12.82
N ASN A 26 3.14 129.09 -11.49
CA ASN A 26 2.98 130.20 -10.55
C ASN A 26 4.07 130.16 -9.47
N PRO A 27 5.32 130.52 -9.83
CA PRO A 27 6.47 130.30 -8.97
C PRO A 27 6.47 131.18 -7.70
N ASP A 28 5.81 132.34 -7.69
CA ASP A 28 5.75 133.23 -6.53
C ASP A 28 4.59 132.92 -5.56
N ASP A 29 3.74 131.93 -5.89
CA ASP A 29 2.61 131.51 -5.05
C ASP A 29 3.05 130.42 -4.06
N ALA A 30 3.38 130.86 -2.84
CA ALA A 30 3.82 130.00 -1.76
C ALA A 30 2.81 128.89 -1.40
N ALA A 31 1.50 129.14 -1.56
CA ALA A 31 0.47 128.14 -1.27
C ALA A 31 0.49 127.01 -2.32
N LYS A 32 0.75 127.33 -3.59
CA LYS A 32 0.88 126.31 -4.65
C LYS A 32 2.16 125.49 -4.51
N GLN A 33 3.27 126.12 -4.11
CA GLN A 33 4.50 125.38 -3.80
C GLN A 33 4.32 124.40 -2.63
N GLN A 34 3.63 124.83 -1.57
CA GLN A 34 3.34 124.00 -0.40
C GLN A 34 2.37 122.86 -0.73
N ALA A 35 1.36 123.10 -1.57
CA ALA A 35 0.44 122.07 -2.06
C ALA A 35 1.17 121.01 -2.90
N ALA A 36 2.11 121.40 -3.76
CA ALA A 36 2.93 120.45 -4.53
C ALA A 36 3.81 119.58 -3.64
N GLN A 37 4.45 120.16 -2.61
CA GLN A 37 5.24 119.39 -1.64
C GLN A 37 4.37 118.40 -0.85
N LYS A 38 3.18 118.83 -0.40
CA LYS A 38 2.25 117.94 0.31
C LYS A 38 1.75 116.81 -0.59
N ALA A 39 1.41 117.10 -1.84
CA ALA A 39 0.97 116.08 -2.80
C ALA A 39 2.09 115.05 -3.10
N GLN A 40 3.35 115.48 -3.16
CA GLN A 40 4.49 114.56 -3.29
C GLN A 40 4.66 113.66 -2.05
N GLN A 41 4.49 114.19 -0.84
CA GLN A 41 4.53 113.39 0.38
C GLN A 41 3.37 112.38 0.43
N ASP A 42 2.16 112.80 0.06
CA ASP A 42 0.98 111.93 0.01
C ASP A 42 1.17 110.81 -1.04
N ALA A 43 1.74 111.12 -2.21
CA ALA A 43 2.07 110.13 -3.23
C ALA A 43 3.18 109.14 -2.78
N ALA A 44 4.20 109.63 -2.07
CA ALA A 44 5.25 108.78 -1.51
C ALA A 44 4.70 107.82 -0.45
N LYS A 45 3.79 108.30 0.41
CA LYS A 45 3.11 107.49 1.42
C LYS A 45 2.20 106.45 0.78
N ALA A 46 1.41 106.84 -0.23
CA ALA A 46 0.55 105.91 -0.96
C ALA A 46 1.36 104.80 -1.67
N GLN A 47 2.55 105.13 -2.19
CA GLN A 47 3.44 104.11 -2.74
C GLN A 47 3.94 103.13 -1.69
N GLN A 48 4.35 103.60 -0.51
CA GLN A 48 4.79 102.74 0.58
C GLN A 48 3.67 101.79 1.05
N ASP A 49 2.44 102.29 1.15
CA ASP A 49 1.28 101.49 1.51
C ASP A 49 0.96 100.43 0.44
N ALA A 50 1.11 100.78 -0.84
CA ALA A 50 0.96 99.82 -1.95
C ALA A 50 2.04 98.74 -1.95
N ASP A 51 3.30 99.11 -1.72
CA ASP A 51 4.42 98.17 -1.64
C ASP A 51 4.25 97.21 -0.45
N LYS A 52 3.79 97.72 0.69
CA LYS A 52 3.46 96.92 1.88
C LYS A 52 2.29 95.97 1.62
N ALA A 53 1.22 96.45 0.99
CA ALA A 53 0.07 95.62 0.63
C ALA A 53 0.45 94.49 -0.36
N GLN A 54 1.42 94.75 -1.25
CA GLN A 54 1.96 93.74 -2.15
C GLN A 54 2.79 92.68 -1.39
N GLN A 55 3.66 93.10 -0.47
CA GLN A 55 4.43 92.19 0.38
C GLN A 55 3.53 91.28 1.23
N ASP A 56 2.48 91.83 1.84
CA ASP A 56 1.52 91.07 2.63
C ASP A 56 0.76 90.04 1.75
N ALA A 57 0.40 90.42 0.52
CA ALA A 57 -0.25 89.53 -0.44
C ALA A 57 0.69 88.39 -0.89
N ASP A 58 1.96 88.67 -1.13
CA ASP A 58 2.95 87.66 -1.50
C ASP A 58 3.26 86.72 -0.34
N LYS A 59 3.32 87.23 0.89
CA LYS A 59 3.44 86.41 2.11
C LYS A 59 2.24 85.50 2.30
N ALA A 60 1.02 86.02 2.13
CA ALA A 60 -0.21 85.22 2.22
C ALA A 60 -0.24 84.09 1.18
N LYS A 61 0.24 84.34 -0.05
CA LYS A 61 0.39 83.29 -1.07
C LYS A 61 1.42 82.22 -0.68
N GLN A 62 2.55 82.63 -0.11
CA GLN A 62 3.57 81.67 0.36
C GLN A 62 3.03 80.80 1.49
N ASP A 63 2.33 81.38 2.47
CA ASP A 63 1.73 80.66 3.58
C ASP A 63 0.64 79.68 3.09
N ALA A 64 -0.18 80.09 2.12
CA ALA A 64 -1.17 79.22 1.50
C ALA A 64 -0.53 78.03 0.76
N ASN A 65 0.54 78.28 0.00
CA ASN A 65 1.28 77.22 -0.70
C ASN A 65 1.93 76.24 0.28
N LYS A 66 2.48 76.75 1.39
CA LYS A 66 3.07 75.92 2.45
C LYS A 66 2.01 75.05 3.13
N ALA A 67 0.86 75.63 3.48
CA ALA A 67 -0.25 74.90 4.07
C ALA A 67 -0.77 73.79 3.12
N GLN A 68 -0.82 74.05 1.82
CA GLN A 68 -1.20 73.05 0.82
C GLN A 68 -0.19 71.90 0.71
N GLN A 69 1.11 72.20 0.77
CA GLN A 69 2.15 71.16 0.79
C GLN A 69 2.10 70.31 2.06
N ASP A 70 1.88 70.93 3.22
CA ASP A 70 1.80 70.21 4.49
C ASP A 70 0.55 69.30 4.53
N ALA A 71 -0.58 69.77 4.00
CA ALA A 71 -1.78 68.94 3.83
C ALA A 71 -1.55 67.75 2.88
N ALA A 72 -0.87 67.97 1.75
CA ALA A 72 -0.54 66.89 0.81
C ALA A 72 0.40 65.84 1.43
N LYS A 73 1.38 66.27 2.23
CA LYS A 73 2.26 65.36 2.98
C LYS A 73 1.50 64.57 4.05
N ALA A 74 0.61 65.22 4.79
CA ALA A 74 -0.22 64.56 5.80
C ALA A 74 -1.13 63.49 5.17
N GLN A 75 -1.73 63.79 4.02
CA GLN A 75 -2.56 62.84 3.27
C GLN A 75 -1.73 61.63 2.81
N SER A 76 -0.55 61.86 2.22
CA SER A 76 0.32 60.78 1.77
C SER A 76 0.81 59.87 2.91
N LEU A 77 1.07 60.44 4.09
CA LEU A 77 1.43 59.67 5.27
C LEU A 77 0.27 58.81 5.77
N ALA A 78 -0.95 59.36 5.81
CA ALA A 78 -2.15 58.62 6.20
C ALA A 78 -2.43 57.44 5.25
N ASP A 79 -2.29 57.65 3.94
CA ASP A 79 -2.48 56.61 2.94
C ASP A 79 -1.40 55.50 3.07
N SER A 80 -0.15 55.88 3.37
CA SER A 80 0.94 54.92 3.60
C SER A 80 0.72 54.07 4.85
N GLU A 81 0.30 54.69 5.96
CA GLU A 81 0.01 53.96 7.21
C GLU A 81 -1.19 53.03 7.06
N LYS A 82 -2.24 53.47 6.34
CA LYS A 82 -3.39 52.61 6.02
C LYS A 82 -2.98 51.41 5.17
N ALA A 83 -2.14 51.60 4.15
CA ALA A 83 -1.63 50.51 3.32
C ALA A 83 -0.81 49.49 4.13
N LYS A 84 0.02 49.94 5.08
CA LYS A 84 0.75 49.04 5.98
C LYS A 84 -0.17 48.25 6.90
N ALA A 85 -1.22 48.89 7.43
CA ALA A 85 -2.21 48.21 8.28
C ALA A 85 -2.97 47.12 7.49
N ASP A 86 -3.39 47.44 6.26
CA ASP A 86 -4.06 46.49 5.36
C ASP A 86 -3.14 45.31 4.99
N GLU A 87 -1.86 45.57 4.74
CA GLU A 87 -0.87 44.51 4.45
C GLU A 87 -0.64 43.61 5.67
N GLN A 88 -0.55 44.18 6.87
CA GLN A 88 -0.39 43.42 8.10
C GLN A 88 -1.63 42.56 8.39
N GLN A 89 -2.84 43.09 8.17
CA GLN A 89 -4.07 42.33 8.33
C GLN A 89 -4.12 41.12 7.39
N LYS A 90 -3.75 41.30 6.11
CA LYS A 90 -3.69 40.18 5.15
C LYS A 90 -2.72 39.09 5.58
N LYS A 91 -1.55 39.46 6.12
CA LYS A 91 -0.57 38.48 6.63
C LYS A 91 -1.13 37.69 7.81
N THR A 92 -1.86 38.34 8.71
CA THR A 92 -2.54 37.67 9.83
C THR A 92 -3.61 36.71 9.34
N ASP A 93 -4.49 37.15 8.43
CA ASP A 93 -5.55 36.30 7.88
C ASP A 93 -4.99 35.08 7.13
N GLU A 94 -3.87 35.25 6.42
CA GLU A 94 -3.17 34.14 5.77
C GLU A 94 -2.54 33.17 6.78
N ALA A 95 -1.96 33.68 7.86
CA ALA A 95 -1.40 32.86 8.93
C ALA A 95 -2.48 32.04 9.64
N ASP A 96 -3.63 32.65 9.94
CA ASP A 96 -4.76 31.98 10.58
C ASP A 96 -5.34 30.87 9.68
N LYS A 97 -5.49 31.14 8.38
CA LYS A 97 -5.92 30.12 7.40
C LYS A 97 -4.95 28.95 7.32
N LYS A 98 -3.63 29.22 7.33
CA LYS A 98 -2.61 28.17 7.33
C LYS A 98 -2.65 27.34 8.61
N ALA A 99 -2.81 27.98 9.76
CA ALA A 99 -2.93 27.30 11.05
C ALA A 99 -4.17 26.38 11.08
N ALA A 100 -5.32 26.88 10.63
CA ALA A 100 -6.55 26.09 10.55
C ALA A 100 -6.41 24.88 9.62
N ALA A 101 -5.85 25.07 8.42
CA ALA A 101 -5.63 23.98 7.47
C ALA A 101 -4.65 22.93 8.01
N GLN A 102 -3.63 23.35 8.76
CA GLN A 102 -2.65 22.44 9.36
C GLN A 102 -3.24 21.64 10.52
N GLN A 103 -4.14 22.25 11.31
CA GLN A 103 -4.89 21.56 12.36
C GLN A 103 -5.84 20.51 11.78
N GLU A 104 -6.63 20.85 10.76
CA GLU A 104 -7.52 19.90 10.08
C GLU A 104 -6.75 18.71 9.48
N PHE A 105 -5.58 18.96 8.88
CA PHE A 105 -4.73 17.90 8.35
C PHE A 105 -4.19 16.98 9.44
N ALA A 106 -3.79 17.54 10.59
CA ALA A 106 -3.33 16.76 11.74
C ALA A 106 -4.45 15.87 12.31
N ASP A 107 -5.65 16.43 12.46
CA ASP A 107 -6.82 15.71 12.97
C ASP A 107 -7.22 14.56 12.03
N GLN A 108 -7.25 14.81 10.71
CA GLN A 108 -7.50 13.76 9.70
C GLN A 108 -6.45 12.64 9.75
N LYS A 109 -5.17 12.98 9.87
CA LYS A 109 -4.09 11.99 9.98
C LYS A 109 -4.19 11.17 11.26
N GLN A 110 -4.62 11.77 12.36
CA GLN A 110 -4.84 11.05 13.61
C GLN A 110 -6.04 10.09 13.53
N GLU A 111 -7.15 10.52 12.91
CA GLU A 111 -8.30 9.64 12.67
C GLU A 111 -7.97 8.46 11.75
N GLU A 112 -7.24 8.70 10.65
CA GLU A 112 -6.79 7.66 9.73
C GLU A 112 -5.91 6.62 10.46
N ALA A 113 -4.93 7.09 11.24
CA ALA A 113 -4.06 6.20 12.02
C ALA A 113 -4.82 5.40 13.09
N GLN A 114 -5.86 5.96 13.72
CA GLN A 114 -6.70 5.24 14.69
C GLN A 114 -7.57 4.17 14.02
N ARG A 115 -8.14 4.47 12.84
CA ARG A 115 -8.91 3.50 12.04
C ARG A 115 -8.00 2.35 11.60
N GLU A 116 -6.83 2.65 11.05
CA GLU A 116 -5.86 1.62 10.64
C GLU A 116 -5.45 0.73 11.80
N ARG A 117 -5.12 1.29 12.97
CA ARG A 117 -4.80 0.50 14.17
C ARG A 117 -5.94 -0.44 14.57
N THR A 118 -7.18 0.02 14.47
CA THR A 118 -8.37 -0.77 14.83
C THR A 118 -8.63 -1.90 13.82
N GLU A 119 -8.47 -1.63 12.53
CA GLU A 119 -8.62 -2.64 11.47
C GLU A 119 -7.50 -3.69 11.53
N ILE A 120 -6.26 -3.30 11.79
CA ILE A 120 -5.15 -4.25 12.00
C ILE A 120 -5.42 -5.18 13.19
N ALA A 121 -5.95 -4.64 14.30
CA ALA A 121 -6.26 -5.45 15.48
C ALA A 121 -7.36 -6.48 15.20
N LYS A 122 -8.40 -6.10 14.43
CA LYS A 122 -9.45 -7.03 13.99
C LYS A 122 -8.91 -8.11 13.06
N ASP A 123 -8.05 -7.75 12.10
CA ASP A 123 -7.44 -8.72 11.20
C ASP A 123 -6.56 -9.72 11.93
N GLN A 124 -5.76 -9.27 12.92
CA GLN A 124 -4.98 -10.17 13.77
C GLN A 124 -5.88 -11.11 14.57
N GLN A 125 -6.99 -10.62 15.12
CA GLN A 125 -7.95 -11.44 15.85
C GLN A 125 -8.64 -12.47 14.94
N ARG A 126 -8.97 -12.10 13.69
CA ARG A 126 -9.54 -13.03 12.70
C ARG A 126 -8.55 -14.11 12.30
N LEU A 127 -7.29 -13.75 12.04
CA LEU A 127 -6.22 -14.72 11.73
C LEU A 127 -5.96 -15.70 12.89
N LEU A 128 -5.97 -15.21 14.14
CA LEU A 128 -5.87 -16.06 15.33
C LEU A 128 -7.09 -16.96 15.49
N GLN A 129 -8.30 -16.47 15.22
CA GLN A 129 -9.52 -17.27 15.29
C GLN A 129 -9.57 -18.34 14.19
N ASP A 130 -9.14 -18.01 12.96
CA ASP A 130 -9.00 -18.96 11.85
C ASP A 130 -7.92 -20.01 12.16
N ALA A 131 -6.81 -19.61 12.80
CA ALA A 131 -5.76 -20.53 13.25
C ALA A 131 -6.19 -21.44 14.42
N LEU A 132 -7.08 -20.96 15.29
CA LEU A 132 -7.60 -21.72 16.44
C LEU A 132 -8.82 -22.60 16.08
N ALA A 133 -9.55 -22.28 15.00
CA ALA A 133 -10.72 -23.05 14.55
C ALA A 133 -10.37 -24.30 13.73
N VAL A 134 -9.14 -24.43 13.25
CA VAL A 134 -8.66 -25.66 12.60
C VAL A 134 -7.90 -26.49 13.63
N SER A 135 -8.64 -27.22 14.46
CA SER A 135 -8.05 -28.32 15.23
C SER A 135 -7.57 -29.38 14.23
N GLU A 136 -6.25 -29.59 14.12
CA GLU A 136 -5.68 -30.65 13.28
C GLU A 136 -6.18 -32.05 13.67
N SER A 137 -6.70 -32.18 14.90
CA SER A 137 -7.30 -33.41 15.43
C SER A 137 -8.64 -33.79 14.81
N ASN A 138 -9.33 -32.91 14.08
CA ASN A 138 -10.58 -33.25 13.38
C ASN A 138 -10.45 -33.20 11.86
N THR A 139 -9.38 -33.83 11.35
CA THR A 139 -9.10 -33.91 9.92
C THR A 139 -8.99 -35.35 9.44
N VAL A 140 -9.30 -35.56 8.16
CA VAL A 140 -9.18 -36.85 7.47
C VAL A 140 -8.42 -36.69 6.16
N ILE A 141 -7.72 -37.73 5.74
CA ILE A 141 -7.05 -37.78 4.43
C ILE A 141 -8.04 -38.21 3.35
N GLY A 142 -8.04 -37.47 2.24
CA GLY A 142 -8.81 -37.79 1.05
C GLY A 142 -7.99 -37.60 -0.23
N LEU A 143 -8.64 -37.91 -1.35
CA LEU A 143 -8.09 -37.73 -2.69
C LEU A 143 -8.95 -36.73 -3.48
N LYS A 144 -8.29 -35.76 -4.08
CA LYS A 144 -8.88 -34.82 -5.04
C LYS A 144 -8.49 -35.23 -6.45
N VAL A 145 -9.47 -35.36 -7.35
CA VAL A 145 -9.19 -35.67 -8.76
C VAL A 145 -8.40 -34.53 -9.40
N VAL A 146 -7.30 -34.86 -10.09
CA VAL A 146 -6.44 -33.93 -10.83
C VAL A 146 -6.61 -34.11 -12.34
N ASP A 147 -6.59 -35.36 -12.80
CA ASP A 147 -6.79 -35.70 -14.21
C ASP A 147 -7.69 -36.95 -14.31
N SER A 148 -8.92 -36.75 -14.75
CA SER A 148 -9.90 -37.83 -14.91
C SER A 148 -9.56 -38.80 -16.05
N ALA A 149 -8.82 -38.36 -17.07
CA ALA A 149 -8.47 -39.19 -18.23
C ALA A 149 -7.31 -40.14 -17.91
N LYS A 150 -6.39 -39.70 -17.04
CA LYS A 150 -5.24 -40.49 -16.57
C LYS A 150 -5.46 -41.14 -15.19
N ASP A 151 -6.65 -41.01 -14.61
CA ASP A 151 -6.97 -41.49 -13.26
C ASP A 151 -6.02 -40.97 -12.16
N LEU A 152 -5.59 -39.71 -12.27
CA LEU A 152 -4.67 -39.07 -11.33
C LEU A 152 -5.42 -38.30 -10.25
N SER A 153 -4.88 -38.37 -9.03
CA SER A 153 -5.39 -37.64 -7.86
C SER A 153 -4.28 -37.02 -7.03
N GLN A 154 -4.65 -36.02 -6.23
CA GLN A 154 -3.79 -35.35 -5.27
C GLN A 154 -4.29 -35.64 -3.85
N MET A 155 -3.37 -35.91 -2.94
CA MET A 155 -3.70 -36.09 -1.53
C MET A 155 -4.09 -34.75 -0.88
N ILE A 156 -5.20 -34.74 -0.15
CA ILE A 156 -5.69 -33.57 0.58
C ILE A 156 -6.03 -33.96 2.02
N LYS A 157 -5.91 -33.01 2.94
CA LYS A 157 -6.38 -33.11 4.31
C LYS A 157 -7.64 -32.25 4.41
N VAL A 158 -8.72 -32.84 4.89
CA VAL A 158 -10.07 -32.24 4.89
C VAL A 158 -10.58 -32.18 6.31
N ASN A 159 -11.19 -31.06 6.70
CA ASN A 159 -11.87 -30.93 7.97
C ASN A 159 -13.15 -31.77 7.95
N VAL A 160 -13.33 -32.62 8.96
CA VAL A 160 -14.44 -33.60 9.00
C VAL A 160 -15.80 -32.92 9.19
N GLU A 161 -15.86 -31.79 9.90
CA GLU A 161 -17.11 -31.07 10.17
C GLU A 161 -17.57 -30.25 8.98
N THR A 162 -16.65 -29.54 8.32
CA THR A 162 -17.00 -28.56 7.28
C THR A 162 -16.83 -29.08 5.86
N GLY A 163 -16.09 -30.17 5.67
CA GLY A 163 -15.68 -30.65 4.34
C GLY A 163 -14.69 -29.72 3.63
N ALA A 164 -14.21 -28.66 4.29
CA ALA A 164 -13.23 -27.74 3.71
C ALA A 164 -11.85 -28.40 3.63
N THR A 165 -11.13 -28.14 2.54
CA THR A 165 -9.73 -28.55 2.42
C THR A 165 -8.88 -27.72 3.38
N VAL A 166 -8.23 -28.39 4.32
CA VAL A 166 -7.30 -27.80 5.29
C VAL A 166 -5.91 -27.68 4.68
N ARG A 167 -5.47 -28.72 3.95
CA ARG A 167 -4.15 -28.75 3.32
C ARG A 167 -4.15 -29.57 2.05
N VAL A 168 -3.33 -29.16 1.10
CA VAL A 168 -3.10 -29.85 -0.18
C VAL A 168 -1.67 -30.37 -0.19
N SER A 169 -1.50 -31.65 -0.51
CA SER A 169 -0.18 -32.28 -0.63
C SER A 169 0.54 -31.80 -1.90
N PRO A 170 1.88 -31.63 -1.87
CA PRO A 170 2.68 -31.51 -3.09
C PRO A 170 2.62 -32.77 -3.98
N VAL A 171 2.19 -33.91 -3.46
CA VAL A 171 2.02 -35.17 -4.19
C VAL A 171 0.71 -35.11 -4.97
N SER A 172 0.79 -34.67 -6.23
CA SER A 172 -0.35 -34.44 -7.12
C SER A 172 -0.63 -35.55 -8.14
N LEU A 173 0.26 -36.54 -8.21
CA LEU A 173 0.25 -37.59 -9.24
C LEU A 173 0.08 -38.97 -8.57
N ILE A 174 -1.07 -39.21 -7.93
CA ILE A 174 -1.43 -40.51 -7.37
C ILE A 174 -2.30 -41.28 -8.36
N HIS A 175 -1.84 -42.46 -8.76
CA HIS A 175 -2.51 -43.31 -9.75
C HIS A 175 -3.66 -44.12 -9.16
N ARG A 176 -4.63 -44.44 -10.01
CA ARG A 176 -5.79 -45.33 -9.73
C ARG A 176 -6.67 -44.90 -8.55
N ARG A 177 -6.45 -43.71 -7.99
CA ARG A 177 -7.20 -43.14 -6.86
C ARG A 177 -7.21 -44.05 -5.63
N ILE A 178 -6.13 -44.80 -5.41
CA ILE A 178 -5.96 -45.72 -4.29
C ILE A 178 -4.89 -45.17 -3.34
N ILE A 179 -5.26 -45.04 -2.07
CA ILE A 179 -4.35 -44.85 -0.95
C ILE A 179 -4.69 -45.89 0.12
N LEU A 180 -3.71 -46.65 0.59
CA LEU A 180 -3.92 -47.66 1.62
C LEU A 180 -3.24 -47.23 2.92
N PRO A 181 -3.93 -47.21 4.06
CA PRO A 181 -3.31 -46.85 5.33
C PRO A 181 -2.22 -47.87 5.71
N VAL A 182 -1.15 -47.37 6.29
CA VAL A 182 0.02 -48.13 6.75
C VAL A 182 0.39 -47.64 8.14
N ALA A 183 0.35 -48.55 9.12
CA ALA A 183 0.73 -48.24 10.48
C ALA A 183 2.23 -48.51 10.70
N ASN A 184 2.95 -47.48 11.17
CA ASN A 184 4.33 -47.57 11.65
C ASN A 184 5.29 -48.29 10.67
N PRO A 185 5.42 -47.84 9.41
CA PRO A 185 6.45 -48.33 8.49
C PRO A 185 7.83 -47.81 8.90
N ALA A 186 8.88 -48.54 8.53
CA ALA A 186 10.23 -48.00 8.62
C ALA A 186 10.49 -47.09 7.40
N VAL A 187 10.60 -45.78 7.66
CA VAL A 187 10.96 -44.78 6.65
C VAL A 187 12.41 -44.36 6.82
N ASP A 188 13.10 -44.14 5.71
CA ASP A 188 14.49 -43.67 5.71
C ASP A 188 14.46 -42.22 6.21
N SER A 189 14.77 -42.05 7.49
CA SER A 189 14.55 -40.80 8.22
C SER A 189 15.51 -39.70 7.76
N GLY A 190 15.21 -39.07 6.63
CA GLY A 190 15.75 -37.77 6.27
C GLY A 190 15.10 -36.69 7.15
N SER A 191 15.78 -36.34 8.24
CA SER A 191 15.47 -35.17 9.08
C SER A 191 14.14 -35.22 9.87
N ALA A 192 14.26 -35.80 11.06
CA ALA A 192 13.86 -35.25 12.36
C ALA A 192 13.39 -36.40 13.22
N THR A 193 14.34 -37.06 13.90
CA THR A 193 14.03 -37.71 15.16
C THR A 193 13.32 -36.66 16.01
N ARG A 194 12.00 -36.80 16.22
CA ARG A 194 11.38 -36.17 17.39
C ARG A 194 12.23 -36.65 18.55
N ASN A 195 12.93 -35.73 19.21
CA ASN A 195 13.58 -36.00 20.49
C ASN A 195 12.46 -36.31 21.49
N ILE A 196 11.93 -37.53 21.46
CA ILE A 196 11.15 -38.08 22.54
C ILE A 196 12.18 -38.44 23.61
N LYS A 197 12.66 -37.40 24.32
CA LYS A 197 13.21 -37.61 25.65
C LYS A 197 12.09 -38.22 26.47
N GLU A 198 12.18 -39.54 26.62
CA GLU A 198 11.93 -40.28 27.85
C GLU A 198 11.30 -39.44 28.97
N SER A 199 10.01 -39.17 28.87
CA SER A 199 9.18 -38.81 30.01
C SER A 199 7.72 -39.00 29.64
N VAL A 200 7.07 -39.90 30.38
CA VAL A 200 5.63 -40.15 30.47
C VAL A 200 5.06 -41.04 29.35
N GLN A 201 4.96 -42.33 29.69
CA GLN A 201 3.88 -43.19 29.21
C GLN A 201 2.54 -42.50 29.51
N THR A 202 1.97 -41.85 28.51
CA THR A 202 0.54 -41.55 28.45
C THR A 202 0.05 -42.00 27.09
N GLU A 203 -1.00 -42.81 27.13
CA GLU A 203 -1.65 -43.48 26.01
C GLU A 203 -2.22 -42.46 25.00
N ALA A 204 -1.36 -42.00 24.12
CA ALA A 204 -1.67 -41.60 22.78
C ALA A 204 -0.39 -41.85 22.00
N MET A 205 -0.22 -43.06 21.48
CA MET A 205 0.69 -43.20 20.35
C MET A 205 0.17 -42.21 19.31
N ALA A 206 0.90 -41.13 19.07
CA ALA A 206 0.78 -40.40 17.83
C ALA A 206 1.11 -41.45 16.77
N ASN A 207 0.08 -42.15 16.30
CA ASN A 207 0.22 -43.13 15.25
C ASN A 207 0.71 -42.29 14.07
N ASP A 208 1.98 -42.41 13.74
CA ASP A 208 2.47 -41.87 12.48
C ASP A 208 1.74 -42.71 11.41
N ILE A 209 0.61 -42.19 10.93
CA ILE A 209 -0.22 -42.84 9.93
C ILE A 209 0.41 -42.50 8.59
N TYR A 210 0.85 -43.54 7.90
CA TYR A 210 1.31 -43.41 6.53
C TYR A 210 0.25 -43.92 5.58
N TYR A 211 0.35 -43.51 4.33
CA TYR A 211 -0.44 -44.05 3.24
C TYR A 211 0.50 -44.59 2.17
N MET A 212 0.20 -45.78 1.68
CA MET A 212 0.87 -46.35 0.53
C MET A 212 0.07 -46.07 -0.73
N ALA A 213 0.77 -45.62 -1.76
CA ALA A 213 0.16 -45.23 -3.02
C ALA A 213 1.13 -45.44 -4.18
N ILE A 214 0.60 -45.56 -5.40
CA ILE A 214 1.40 -45.53 -6.62
C ILE A 214 1.46 -44.07 -7.06
N CYS A 215 2.66 -43.49 -7.09
CA CYS A 215 2.85 -42.06 -7.36
C CYS A 215 3.85 -41.81 -8.49
N GLY A 216 3.80 -40.61 -9.05
CA GLY A 216 4.75 -40.10 -10.04
C GLY A 216 4.20 -40.15 -11.46
N GLU A 217 5.04 -39.89 -12.45
CA GLU A 217 4.72 -40.04 -13.88
C GLU A 217 6.01 -40.36 -14.65
N ASN A 218 5.90 -41.09 -15.76
CA ASN A 218 7.04 -41.37 -16.65
C ASN A 218 7.35 -40.20 -17.61
N ALA A 219 7.15 -38.95 -17.15
CA ALA A 219 7.44 -37.73 -17.91
C ALA A 219 8.54 -36.92 -17.20
N ASN A 220 9.30 -36.11 -17.97
CA ASN A 220 10.30 -35.17 -17.43
C ASN A 220 11.34 -35.78 -16.47
N GLN A 221 11.92 -36.95 -16.82
CA GLN A 221 12.84 -37.71 -15.95
C GLN A 221 12.21 -38.25 -14.66
N GLY A 222 10.89 -38.14 -14.51
CA GLY A 222 10.11 -38.78 -13.47
C GLY A 222 10.01 -40.30 -13.65
N ALA A 223 9.61 -40.97 -12.59
CA ALA A 223 9.39 -42.40 -12.53
C ALA A 223 8.12 -42.67 -11.74
N VAL A 224 7.37 -43.70 -12.14
CA VAL A 224 6.24 -44.19 -11.34
C VAL A 224 6.72 -45.24 -10.35
N ARG A 225 6.43 -45.03 -9.07
CA ARG A 225 6.93 -45.85 -7.95
C ARG A 225 5.85 -46.07 -6.90
N LEU A 226 6.09 -47.04 -6.03
CA LEU A 226 5.32 -47.22 -4.81
C LEU A 226 5.89 -46.29 -3.75
N CYS A 227 5.04 -45.47 -3.13
CA CYS A 227 5.46 -44.42 -2.21
C CYS A 227 4.77 -44.55 -0.85
N LEU A 228 5.49 -44.17 0.21
CA LEU A 228 4.95 -43.95 1.55
C LEU A 228 4.77 -42.46 1.77
N LEU A 229 3.53 -42.05 1.99
CA LEU A 229 3.09 -40.69 2.21
C LEU A 229 2.80 -40.48 3.69
N ASP A 230 3.38 -39.46 4.30
CA ASP A 230 3.14 -39.10 5.70
C ASP A 230 1.80 -38.33 5.83
N SER A 231 0.91 -38.72 6.76
CA SER A 231 -0.39 -38.05 6.92
C SER A 231 -0.30 -36.61 7.43
N ASP A 232 0.79 -36.26 8.12
CA ASP A 232 0.96 -34.98 8.78
C ASP A 232 1.78 -34.03 7.91
N ARG A 233 2.94 -34.48 7.44
CA ARG A 233 3.77 -33.74 6.47
C ARG A 233 3.11 -33.68 5.10
N MET A 234 2.27 -34.66 4.76
CA MET A 234 1.63 -34.80 3.45
C MET A 234 2.63 -34.91 2.30
N GLU A 235 3.77 -35.54 2.55
CA GLU A 235 4.89 -35.65 1.61
C GLU A 235 5.36 -37.11 1.51
N ILE A 236 5.99 -37.45 0.37
CA ILE A 236 6.66 -38.74 0.19
C ILE A 236 7.83 -38.82 1.18
N GLN A 237 7.84 -39.84 2.05
CA GLN A 237 8.96 -40.12 2.96
C GLN A 237 9.84 -41.26 2.45
N LYS A 238 9.32 -42.14 1.59
CA LYS A 238 10.07 -43.24 0.99
C LYS A 238 9.43 -43.69 -0.32
N GLU A 239 10.27 -44.18 -1.23
CA GLU A 239 9.85 -44.78 -2.50
C GLU A 239 10.45 -46.18 -2.67
N SER A 240 9.80 -47.03 -3.46
CA SER A 240 10.38 -48.29 -3.94
C SER A 240 11.53 -48.03 -4.92
N ASN A 241 12.46 -48.98 -5.01
CA ASN A 241 13.52 -48.92 -6.02
C ASN A 241 12.99 -49.28 -7.41
N GLU A 242 12.00 -50.16 -7.47
CA GLU A 242 11.43 -50.66 -8.71
C GLU A 242 10.43 -49.66 -9.30
N LEU A 243 10.40 -49.61 -10.63
CA LEU A 243 9.37 -48.91 -11.37
C LEU A 243 8.07 -49.70 -11.31
N VAL A 244 6.97 -48.99 -11.05
CA VAL A 244 5.61 -49.53 -10.99
C VAL A 244 4.87 -49.18 -12.27
N ALA A 245 4.03 -50.08 -12.79
CA ALA A 245 3.22 -49.78 -13.97
C ALA A 245 2.15 -48.71 -13.63
N GLU A 246 1.96 -47.72 -14.51
CA GLU A 246 1.03 -46.60 -14.32
C GLU A 246 -0.42 -47.04 -14.08
N ASP A 247 -0.83 -48.10 -14.76
CA ASP A 247 -2.17 -48.67 -14.72
C ASP A 247 -2.31 -49.81 -13.68
N SER A 248 -1.26 -50.07 -12.89
CA SER A 248 -1.27 -51.11 -11.88
C SER A 248 -2.24 -50.82 -10.74
N VAL A 249 -2.96 -51.85 -10.29
CA VAL A 249 -3.74 -51.76 -9.05
C VAL A 249 -2.87 -52.02 -7.83
N LEU A 250 -3.07 -51.22 -6.78
CA LEU A 250 -2.47 -51.44 -5.47
C LEU A 250 -3.47 -52.18 -4.57
N VAL A 251 -3.08 -53.36 -4.07
CA VAL A 251 -3.91 -54.17 -3.17
C VAL A 251 -3.09 -54.66 -1.98
N ASN A 252 -3.74 -54.96 -0.85
CA ASN A 252 -3.10 -55.58 0.30
C ASN A 252 -3.90 -56.77 0.83
N ASP A 253 -3.24 -57.63 1.60
CA ASP A 253 -3.87 -58.75 2.33
C ASP A 253 -3.93 -58.53 3.84
N GLY A 254 -3.69 -57.29 4.28
CA GLY A 254 -3.54 -56.90 5.69
C GLY A 254 -2.11 -56.99 6.22
N SER A 255 -1.22 -57.71 5.54
CA SER A 255 0.20 -57.83 5.93
C SER A 255 1.18 -57.34 4.87
N SER A 256 0.84 -57.58 3.60
CA SER A 256 1.70 -57.36 2.44
C SER A 256 0.95 -56.57 1.39
N TYR A 257 1.70 -55.85 0.57
CA TYR A 257 1.19 -54.99 -0.50
C TYR A 257 1.63 -55.53 -1.86
N TYR A 258 0.75 -55.45 -2.84
CA TYR A 258 0.97 -56.02 -4.16
C TYR A 258 0.66 -54.99 -5.24
N CYS A 259 1.56 -54.90 -6.22
CA CYS A 259 1.42 -54.12 -7.43
C CYS A 259 2.26 -54.76 -8.55
N VAL A 260 2.11 -54.25 -9.77
CA VAL A 260 2.88 -54.68 -10.95
C VAL A 260 4.11 -53.80 -11.08
N ILE A 261 5.27 -54.43 -11.10
CA ILE A 261 6.58 -53.78 -11.16
C ILE A 261 7.37 -54.26 -12.36
N GLN A 262 8.31 -53.43 -12.79
CA GLN A 262 9.21 -53.75 -13.88
C GLN A 262 10.34 -54.66 -13.39
N ASP A 263 10.56 -55.77 -14.09
CA ASP A 263 11.67 -56.69 -13.89
C ASP A 263 12.36 -56.95 -15.24
N GLY A 264 13.40 -56.15 -15.51
CA GLY A 264 14.02 -56.08 -16.84
C GLY A 264 13.02 -55.61 -17.89
N ASN A 265 12.79 -56.42 -18.92
CA ASN A 265 11.86 -56.11 -20.02
C ASN A 265 10.45 -56.67 -19.79
N LYS A 266 10.16 -57.17 -18.59
CA LYS A 266 8.89 -57.82 -18.25
C LYS A 266 8.22 -57.09 -17.09
N TRP A 267 6.91 -57.26 -17.00
CA TRP A 267 6.12 -56.81 -15.86
C TRP A 267 5.76 -58.03 -15.01
N VAL A 268 5.94 -57.92 -13.71
CA VAL A 268 5.72 -59.00 -12.74
C VAL A 268 4.98 -58.46 -11.52
N VAL A 269 4.29 -59.33 -10.78
CA VAL A 269 3.69 -58.94 -9.49
C VAL A 269 4.81 -58.86 -8.44
N GLY A 270 4.98 -57.68 -7.84
CA GLY A 270 5.83 -57.48 -6.68
C GLY A 270 5.02 -57.63 -5.39
N LYS A 271 5.63 -58.24 -4.38
CA LYS A 271 5.11 -58.27 -3.00
C LYS A 271 6.02 -57.45 -2.11
N TYR A 272 5.45 -56.46 -1.43
CA TYR A 272 6.15 -55.55 -0.53
C TYR A 272 5.69 -55.72 0.91
N ASP A 273 6.60 -55.46 1.85
CA ASP A 273 6.21 -55.20 3.23
C ASP A 273 5.71 -53.75 3.41
N LYS A 274 5.26 -53.43 4.62
CA LYS A 274 4.79 -52.08 4.98
C LYS A 274 5.83 -50.97 4.82
N SER A 275 7.12 -51.30 4.76
CA SER A 275 8.25 -50.36 4.71
C SER A 275 8.85 -50.22 3.31
N LEU A 276 8.10 -50.64 2.28
CA LEU A 276 8.51 -50.66 0.86
C LEU A 276 9.71 -51.57 0.57
N ASN A 277 9.97 -52.58 1.40
CA ASN A 277 10.97 -53.59 1.05
C ASN A 277 10.31 -54.65 0.17
N LEU A 278 10.87 -54.87 -1.02
CA LEU A 278 10.43 -55.92 -1.92
C LEU A 278 10.79 -57.30 -1.34
N GLN A 279 9.77 -58.14 -1.14
CA GLN A 279 9.91 -59.49 -0.59
C GLN A 279 9.97 -60.57 -1.66
N LEU A 280 9.10 -60.50 -2.67
CA LEU A 280 8.97 -61.51 -3.73
C LEU A 280 8.57 -60.86 -5.06
N LYS A 281 8.92 -61.53 -6.16
CA LYS A 281 8.45 -61.23 -7.51
C LYS A 281 7.79 -62.47 -8.11
N SER A 282 6.75 -62.31 -8.91
CA SER A 282 6.17 -63.44 -9.63
C SER A 282 7.14 -64.01 -10.65
N THR A 283 7.14 -65.34 -10.80
CA THR A 283 8.01 -66.04 -11.77
C THR A 283 7.48 -65.96 -13.20
N VAL A 284 6.24 -65.48 -13.37
CA VAL A 284 5.55 -65.33 -14.65
C VAL A 284 5.30 -63.85 -14.91
N ALA A 285 5.43 -63.46 -16.17
CA ALA A 285 5.13 -62.10 -16.62
C ALA A 285 3.61 -61.87 -16.69
N VAL A 286 3.20 -60.67 -16.32
CA VAL A 286 1.79 -60.25 -16.26
C VAL A 286 1.56 -59.02 -17.13
N GLU A 287 0.29 -58.74 -17.44
CA GLU A 287 -0.10 -57.45 -18.03
C GLU A 287 0.07 -56.31 -17.01
N GLN A 288 0.39 -55.10 -17.51
CA GLN A 288 0.61 -53.90 -16.68
C GLN A 288 -0.64 -53.52 -15.86
N ASN A 289 -1.80 -53.54 -16.52
CA ASN A 289 -3.13 -53.28 -15.95
C ASN A 289 -3.82 -54.55 -15.41
N THR A 290 -3.10 -55.66 -15.19
CA THR A 290 -3.74 -56.86 -14.65
C THR A 290 -4.49 -56.53 -13.37
N PRO A 291 -5.77 -56.93 -13.23
CA PRO A 291 -6.42 -56.97 -11.93
C PRO A 291 -5.61 -57.89 -11.01
N ILE A 292 -5.53 -57.53 -9.73
CA ILE A 292 -4.90 -58.37 -8.70
C ILE A 292 -5.95 -58.65 -7.63
N THR A 293 -6.31 -59.92 -7.46
CA THR A 293 -7.18 -60.36 -6.36
C THR A 293 -6.39 -61.28 -5.46
N VAL A 294 -6.21 -60.89 -4.20
CA VAL A 294 -5.45 -61.67 -3.21
C VAL A 294 -6.40 -62.43 -2.30
N SER A 295 -6.14 -63.73 -2.13
CA SER A 295 -6.83 -64.58 -1.16
C SER A 295 -5.83 -65.52 -0.47
N PRO A 296 -6.17 -66.13 0.67
CA PRO A 296 -5.31 -67.14 1.31
C PRO A 296 -4.98 -68.33 0.40
N ARG A 297 -5.82 -68.61 -0.62
CA ARG A 297 -5.67 -69.76 -1.51
C ARG A 297 -4.81 -69.46 -2.72
N ALA A 298 -4.94 -68.29 -3.32
CA ALA A 298 -4.25 -67.91 -4.55
C ALA A 298 -4.33 -66.39 -4.76
N ILE A 299 -3.40 -65.87 -5.58
CA ILE A 299 -3.49 -64.55 -6.17
C ILE A 299 -3.91 -64.72 -7.63
N VAL A 300 -4.98 -64.06 -8.05
CA VAL A 300 -5.49 -64.11 -9.43
C VAL A 300 -4.94 -62.93 -10.21
N VAL A 301 -4.34 -63.19 -11.37
CA VAL A 301 -3.82 -62.18 -12.31
C VAL A 301 -3.99 -62.65 -13.76
N THR A 302 -3.84 -61.73 -14.70
CA THR A 302 -3.75 -61.96 -16.14
C THR A 302 -2.27 -61.96 -16.55
N ASP A 303 -1.82 -63.06 -17.14
CA ASP A 303 -0.47 -63.15 -17.68
C ASP A 303 -0.28 -62.26 -18.92
N SER A 304 0.95 -62.10 -19.38
CA SER A 304 1.27 -61.25 -20.55
C SER A 304 0.64 -61.69 -21.88
N THR A 305 -0.09 -62.81 -21.91
CA THR A 305 -0.81 -63.30 -23.10
C THR A 305 -2.33 -63.05 -23.01
N GLY A 306 -2.79 -62.41 -21.94
CA GLY A 306 -4.22 -62.21 -21.67
C GLY A 306 -4.89 -63.38 -20.96
N THR A 307 -4.13 -64.37 -20.48
CA THR A 307 -4.69 -65.57 -19.83
C THR A 307 -4.75 -65.39 -18.32
N ILE A 308 -5.90 -65.73 -17.70
CA ILE A 308 -6.04 -65.73 -16.24
C ILE A 308 -5.19 -66.87 -15.66
N ILE A 309 -4.30 -66.53 -14.73
CA ILE A 309 -3.46 -67.48 -14.00
C ILE A 309 -3.60 -67.30 -12.48
N LEU A 310 -3.25 -68.35 -11.75
CA LEU A 310 -3.21 -68.36 -10.29
C LEU A 310 -1.76 -68.39 -9.82
N LEU A 311 -1.38 -67.44 -8.98
CA LEU A 311 -0.10 -67.42 -8.29
C LEU A 311 -0.25 -67.97 -6.87
N ASN A 312 0.79 -68.65 -6.39
CA ASN A 312 0.90 -69.10 -5.01
C ASN A 312 1.29 -67.93 -4.09
N PRO A 313 0.50 -67.57 -3.06
CA PRO A 313 0.79 -66.41 -2.21
C PRO A 313 2.11 -66.51 -1.41
N LYS A 314 2.66 -67.72 -1.26
CA LYS A 314 3.90 -67.97 -0.51
C LYS A 314 5.16 -67.59 -1.28
N ASP A 315 5.17 -67.80 -2.59
CA ASP A 315 6.38 -67.70 -3.42
C ASP A 315 6.15 -66.99 -4.77
N LEU A 316 4.91 -66.58 -5.05
CA LEU A 316 4.45 -65.98 -6.31
C LEU A 316 4.74 -66.82 -7.57
N SER A 317 4.95 -68.13 -7.41
CA SER A 317 5.02 -69.07 -8.53
C SER A 317 3.63 -69.34 -9.12
N LYS A 318 3.58 -69.71 -10.40
CA LYS A 318 2.33 -70.17 -11.04
C LYS A 318 1.91 -71.52 -10.46
N LYS A 319 0.64 -71.61 -10.07
CA LYS A 319 -0.01 -72.86 -9.65
C LYS A 319 -0.39 -73.74 -10.83
#